data_AF-A0A9E2GNB1-F1
#
_entry.id   AF-A0A9E2GNB1-F1
#
_cell.length_a   1.000
_cell.length_b   1.000
_cell.length_c   1.000
_cell.angle_alpha   90.00
_cell.angle_beta   90.00
_cell.angle_gamma   90.00
#
_symmetry.space_group_name_H-M   'P 1'
#
loop_
_entity.id
_entity.type
_entity.pdbx_description
1 polymer ?
#
loop_
_entity_poly.entity_id
_entity_poly.type
_entity_poly.pdbx_seq_one_letter_code
_entity_poly.pdbx_strand_id
1 'polypeptide(L)'
;MRTLVVVLLFVVGLALASGASLPPVVASHFATGGVADGFMPRGEYLLLTVAVLVVAPLLIGSLASLINILPVRFVNLPNRDYWLAPERRADTLDTLRKHGNRLGIMLALYLFLIHGLVVLANTQEPPRLSETPLFIGTVVFLAGVVVWVWRFVAYFRRT
;
A
#
# COMPACT_ATOMS: atom_id res chain seq x y z
N MET A 1 11.23 1.83 8.78
CA MET A 1 11.72 1.11 7.60
C MET A 1 11.81 -0.40 7.85
N ARG A 2 12.51 -0.87 8.88
CA ARG A 2 12.60 -2.32 9.21
C ARG A 2 11.25 -3.05 9.20
N THR A 3 10.24 -2.52 9.91
CA THR A 3 8.90 -3.13 9.96
C THR A 3 8.24 -3.21 8.58
N LEU A 4 8.33 -2.16 7.76
CA LEU A 4 7.78 -2.15 6.41
C LEU A 4 8.46 -3.23 5.56
N VAL A 5 9.80 -3.32 5.58
CA VAL A 5 10.55 -4.33 4.84
C VAL A 5 10.16 -5.75 5.27
N VAL A 6 10.03 -6.00 6.58
CA VAL A 6 9.58 -7.31 7.08
C VAL A 6 8.18 -7.66 6.58
N VAL A 7 7.24 -6.71 6.64
CA VAL A 7 5.89 -6.91 6.10
C VAL A 7 5.95 -7.19 4.60
N LEU A 8 6.76 -6.43 3.84
CA LEU A 8 6.92 -6.62 2.40
C LEU A 8 7.45 -8.01 2.06
N LEU A 9 8.51 -8.46 2.71
CA LEU A 9 9.06 -9.79 2.52
C LEU A 9 8.01 -10.88 2.82
N PHE A 10 7.24 -10.68 3.88
CA PHE A 10 6.18 -11.60 4.26
C PHE A 10 5.06 -11.65 3.21
N VAL A 11 4.48 -10.51 2.82
CA VAL A 11 3.38 -10.48 1.84
C VAL A 11 3.83 -10.89 0.43
N VAL A 12 5.08 -10.59 0.04
CA VAL A 12 5.65 -11.07 -1.22
C VAL A 12 5.83 -12.59 -1.20
N GLY A 13 6.35 -13.15 -0.10
CA GLY A 13 6.46 -14.59 0.06
C GLY A 13 5.10 -15.29 -0.04
N LEU A 14 4.09 -14.73 0.62
CA LEU A 14 2.71 -15.25 0.52
C LEU A 14 2.11 -15.09 -0.87
N ALA A 15 2.35 -13.96 -1.56
CA ALA A 15 1.86 -13.73 -2.92
C ALA A 15 2.50 -14.68 -3.93
N LEU A 16 3.79 -14.98 -3.80
CA LEU A 16 4.46 -15.97 -4.64
C LEU A 16 3.96 -17.39 -4.35
N ALA A 17 3.78 -17.74 -3.07
CA ALA A 17 3.28 -19.05 -2.66
C ALA A 17 1.85 -19.29 -3.13
N SER A 18 0.94 -18.33 -2.92
CA SER A 18 -0.45 -18.42 -3.38
C SER A 18 -0.56 -18.26 -4.90
N GLY A 19 0.33 -17.50 -5.52
CA GLY A 19 0.42 -17.37 -6.98
C GLY A 19 0.79 -18.65 -7.72
N ALA A 20 1.42 -19.62 -7.04
CA ALA A 20 1.79 -20.89 -7.63
C ALA A 20 0.57 -21.76 -8.00
N SER A 21 -0.57 -21.57 -7.34
CA SER A 21 -1.82 -22.29 -7.63
C SER A 21 -2.61 -21.70 -8.81
N LEU A 22 -2.20 -20.54 -9.33
CA LEU A 22 -2.88 -19.91 -10.46
C LEU A 22 -2.73 -20.72 -11.75
N PRO A 23 -3.76 -20.70 -12.64
CA PRO A 23 -3.68 -21.30 -13.96
C PRO A 23 -2.61 -20.62 -14.83
N PRO A 24 -2.17 -21.24 -15.95
CA PRO A 24 -1.19 -20.65 -16.87
C PRO A 24 -1.62 -19.28 -17.42
N VAL A 25 -2.92 -19.09 -17.64
CA VAL A 25 -3.55 -17.82 -18.05
C VAL A 25 -4.49 -17.38 -16.93
N VAL A 26 -4.21 -16.21 -16.36
CA VAL A 26 -4.87 -15.67 -15.16
C VAL A 26 -5.88 -14.62 -15.58
N ALA A 27 -7.12 -14.73 -15.08
CA ALA A 27 -8.04 -13.59 -15.06
C ALA A 27 -7.48 -12.53 -14.10
N SER A 28 -6.95 -11.45 -14.63
CA SER A 28 -6.17 -10.44 -13.89
C SER A 28 -6.88 -9.09 -13.81
N HIS A 29 -7.91 -8.87 -14.63
CA HIS A 29 -8.77 -7.70 -14.59
C HIS A 29 -10.23 -8.13 -14.66
N PHE A 30 -11.08 -7.39 -13.94
CA PHE A 30 -12.49 -7.72 -13.76
C PHE A 30 -13.33 -6.46 -13.95
N ALA A 31 -14.35 -6.55 -14.79
CA ALA A 31 -15.37 -5.54 -14.97
C ALA A 31 -16.32 -5.48 -13.76
N THR A 32 -17.19 -4.47 -13.75
CA THR A 32 -18.34 -4.39 -12.84
C THR A 32 -19.16 -5.68 -12.87
N GLY A 33 -19.60 -6.15 -11.70
CA GLY A 33 -20.24 -7.45 -11.51
C GLY A 33 -19.25 -8.60 -11.31
N GLY A 34 -17.95 -8.30 -11.25
CA GLY A 34 -16.86 -9.24 -11.00
C GLY A 34 -16.48 -10.13 -12.18
N VAL A 35 -16.98 -9.83 -13.38
CA VAL A 35 -16.74 -10.65 -14.58
C VAL A 35 -15.33 -10.38 -15.11
N ALA A 36 -14.55 -11.44 -15.36
CA ALA A 36 -13.23 -11.30 -15.96
C ALA A 36 -13.32 -10.76 -17.39
N ASP A 37 -12.60 -9.68 -17.68
CA ASP A 37 -12.52 -9.03 -19.00
C ASP A 37 -11.07 -8.76 -19.45
N GLY A 38 -10.09 -9.06 -18.60
CA GLY A 38 -8.67 -9.01 -18.93
C GLY A 38 -7.89 -10.19 -18.36
N PHE A 39 -7.00 -10.74 -19.18
CA PHE A 39 -6.24 -11.94 -18.87
C PHE A 39 -4.77 -11.72 -19.21
N MET A 40 -3.89 -12.41 -18.47
CA MET A 40 -2.46 -12.38 -18.76
C MET A 40 -1.78 -13.69 -18.36
N PRO A 41 -0.60 -13.99 -18.93
CA PRO A 41 0.20 -15.14 -18.49
C PRO A 41 0.55 -15.04 -17.00
N ARG A 42 0.52 -16.17 -16.28
CA ARG A 42 0.81 -16.23 -14.84
C ARG A 42 2.13 -15.59 -14.45
N GLY A 43 3.19 -15.79 -15.24
CA GLY A 43 4.50 -15.21 -14.98
C GLY A 43 4.48 -13.69 -15.00
N GLU A 44 3.78 -13.10 -15.97
CA GLU A 44 3.63 -11.65 -16.09
C GLU A 44 2.75 -11.09 -14.96
N TYR A 45 1.67 -11.79 -14.60
CA TYR A 45 0.84 -11.42 -13.46
C TYR A 45 1.63 -11.36 -12.15
N LEU A 46 2.43 -12.40 -11.86
CA LEU A 46 3.22 -12.45 -10.63
C LEU A 46 4.32 -11.41 -10.61
N LEU A 47 4.99 -11.18 -11.76
CA LEU A 47 5.98 -10.11 -11.89
C LEU A 47 5.37 -8.74 -11.59
N LEU A 48 4.23 -8.43 -12.22
CA LEU A 48 3.50 -7.18 -11.99
C LEU A 48 3.04 -7.05 -10.55
N THR A 49 2.48 -8.12 -9.98
CA THR A 49 1.97 -8.13 -8.60
C THR A 49 3.10 -7.87 -7.60
N VAL A 50 4.24 -8.55 -7.72
CA VAL A 50 5.41 -8.33 -6.86
C VAL A 50 5.97 -6.92 -7.04
N ALA A 51 6.09 -6.45 -8.29
CA ALA A 51 6.56 -5.10 -8.56
C ALA A 51 5.68 -4.04 -7.88
N VAL A 52 4.36 -4.15 -8.00
CA VAL A 52 3.42 -3.20 -7.38
C VAL A 52 3.40 -3.34 -5.85
N LEU A 53 3.40 -4.57 -5.32
CA LEU A 53 3.47 -4.86 -3.88
C LEU A 53 4.72 -4.28 -3.21
N VAL A 54 5.84 -4.19 -3.92
CA VAL A 54 7.11 -3.69 -3.36
C VAL A 54 7.28 -2.20 -3.64
N VAL A 55 7.19 -1.79 -4.90
CA VAL A 55 7.55 -0.44 -5.34
C VAL A 55 6.61 0.60 -4.74
N ALA A 56 5.30 0.41 -4.82
CA ALA A 56 4.35 1.44 -4.36
C ALA A 56 4.43 1.68 -2.84
N PRO A 57 4.42 0.64 -1.97
CA PRO A 57 4.62 0.83 -0.53
C PRO A 57 5.99 1.40 -0.14
N LEU A 58 7.07 1.03 -0.83
CA LEU A 58 8.39 1.60 -0.57
C LEU A 58 8.46 3.06 -0.98
N LEU A 59 7.88 3.44 -2.12
CA LEU A 59 7.82 4.82 -2.58
C LEU A 59 7.11 5.70 -1.53
N ILE A 60 5.93 5.27 -1.06
CA ILE A 60 5.18 6.00 -0.04
C ILE A 60 5.92 5.99 1.31
N GLY A 61 6.44 4.84 1.72
CA GLY A 61 7.14 4.65 3.00
C GLY A 61 8.45 5.44 3.11
N SER A 62 9.08 5.72 1.98
CA SER A 62 10.36 6.45 1.88
C SER A 62 10.18 7.94 1.58
N LEU A 63 8.97 8.42 1.26
CA LEU A 63 8.72 9.81 0.87
C LEU A 63 9.21 10.81 1.93
N ALA A 64 9.07 10.48 3.21
CA ALA A 64 9.57 11.32 4.31
C ALA A 64 11.10 11.46 4.34
N SER A 65 11.84 10.49 3.78
CA SER A 65 13.30 10.58 3.66
C SER A 65 13.73 11.57 2.59
N LEU A 66 12.89 11.83 1.58
CA LEU A 66 13.14 12.85 0.55
C LEU A 66 12.95 14.28 1.08
N ILE A 67 12.28 14.46 2.23
CA ILE A 67 12.12 15.79 2.86
C ILE A 67 13.47 16.36 3.31
N ASN A 68 14.48 15.51 3.53
CA ASN A 68 15.83 15.94 3.92
C ASN A 68 16.50 16.86 2.89
N ILE A 69 16.16 16.69 1.61
CA ILE A 69 16.76 17.41 0.48
C ILE A 69 15.85 18.52 -0.06
N LEU A 70 14.63 18.65 0.47
CA LEU A 70 13.67 19.67 0.03
C LEU A 70 13.75 20.94 0.91
N PRO A 71 13.72 22.14 0.32
CA PRO A 71 13.53 23.38 1.07
C PRO A 71 12.23 23.36 1.87
N VAL A 72 12.28 23.88 3.12
CA VAL A 72 11.14 23.91 4.08
C VAL A 72 9.84 24.45 3.46
N ARG A 73 9.94 25.44 2.56
CA ARG A 73 8.78 26.05 1.88
C ARG A 73 7.95 25.08 1.03
N PHE A 74 8.53 23.96 0.59
CA PHE A 74 7.85 22.95 -0.22
C PHE A 74 7.23 21.83 0.62
N VAL A 75 7.44 21.84 1.94
CA VAL A 75 6.88 20.84 2.85
C VAL A 75 5.52 21.31 3.33
N ASN A 76 4.47 20.62 2.88
CA ASN A 76 3.11 20.86 3.34
C ASN A 76 2.87 20.16 4.68
N LEU A 77 3.08 20.89 5.78
CA LEU A 77 2.91 20.42 7.16
C LEU A 77 2.18 21.49 7.99
N PRO A 78 1.20 21.13 8.84
CA PRO A 78 0.65 22.06 9.83
C PRO A 78 1.76 22.61 10.72
N ASN A 79 1.74 23.92 11.02
CA ASN A 79 2.75 24.58 11.84
C ASN A 79 4.20 24.28 11.41
N ARG A 80 4.45 24.19 10.08
CA ARG A 80 5.74 23.75 9.51
C ARG A 80 6.95 24.47 10.10
N ASP A 81 6.86 25.78 10.35
CA ASP A 81 8.00 26.59 10.79
C ASP A 81 8.41 26.21 12.24
N TYR A 82 7.43 25.82 13.06
CA TYR A 82 7.68 25.26 14.38
C TYR A 82 8.36 23.88 14.28
N TRP A 83 7.78 22.96 13.50
CA TRP A 83 8.23 21.56 13.43
C TRP A 83 9.56 21.38 12.67
N LEU A 84 9.82 22.23 11.69
CA LEU A 84 11.05 22.19 10.88
C LEU A 84 12.12 23.17 11.35
N ALA A 85 11.92 23.81 12.52
CA ALA A 85 12.96 24.57 13.20
C ALA A 85 14.21 23.68 13.45
N PRO A 86 15.44 24.23 13.36
CA PRO A 86 16.68 23.45 13.42
C PRO A 86 16.75 22.49 14.61
N GLU A 87 16.23 22.90 15.76
CA GLU A 87 16.28 22.17 17.03
C GLU A 87 15.36 20.93 17.03
N ARG A 88 14.27 20.95 16.25
CA ARG A 88 13.25 19.89 16.19
C ARG A 88 13.28 19.08 14.89
N ARG A 89 14.02 19.55 13.89
CA ARG A 89 13.98 19.00 12.53
C ARG A 89 14.25 17.50 12.49
N ALA A 90 15.23 17.00 13.26
CA ALA A 90 15.57 15.58 13.29
C ALA A 90 14.41 14.71 13.80
N ASP A 91 13.77 15.11 14.91
CA ASP A 91 12.64 14.38 15.51
C ASP A 91 11.38 14.45 14.65
N THR A 92 11.14 15.59 14.01
CA THR A 92 10.06 15.77 13.04
C THR A 92 10.22 14.81 11.86
N LEU A 93 11.43 14.69 11.31
CA LEU A 93 11.73 13.78 10.21
C LEU A 93 11.57 12.31 10.62
N ASP A 94 11.99 11.93 11.81
CA ASP A 94 11.76 10.58 12.34
C ASP A 94 10.25 10.28 12.47
N THR A 95 9.48 11.25 12.94
CA THR A 95 8.01 11.14 13.03
C THR A 95 7.37 10.99 11.65
N LEU A 96 7.76 11.81 10.67
CA LEU A 96 7.29 11.72 9.30
C LEU A 96 7.63 10.35 8.68
N ARG A 97 8.84 9.83 8.92
CA ARG A 97 9.24 8.47 8.50
C ARG A 97 8.37 7.41 9.14
N LYS A 98 8.06 7.49 10.43
CA LYS A 98 7.17 6.55 11.12
C LYS A 98 5.76 6.58 10.49
N HIS A 99 5.24 7.76 10.19
CA HIS A 99 3.94 7.91 9.52
C HIS A 99 3.95 7.33 8.09
N GLY A 100 4.97 7.66 7.29
CA GLY A 100 5.14 7.10 5.94
C GLY A 100 5.23 5.58 5.95
N ASN A 101 6.04 4.99 6.83
CA ASN A 101 6.14 3.53 6.96
C ASN A 101 4.80 2.87 7.31
N ARG A 102 3.99 3.49 8.19
CA ARG A 102 2.64 2.97 8.51
C ARG A 102 1.72 2.98 7.29
N LEU A 103 1.72 4.07 6.52
CA LEU A 103 0.91 4.16 5.31
C LEU A 103 1.37 3.14 4.25
N GLY A 104 2.68 2.96 4.08
CA GLY A 104 3.24 1.92 3.22
C GLY A 104 2.79 0.51 3.64
N ILE A 105 2.80 0.19 4.94
CA ILE A 105 2.29 -1.10 5.46
C ILE A 105 0.82 -1.28 5.12
N MET A 106 -0.01 -0.26 5.34
CA MET A 106 -1.45 -0.32 5.03
C MET A 106 -1.70 -0.57 3.55
N LEU A 107 -0.94 0.11 2.67
CA LEU A 107 -1.03 -0.11 1.23
C LEU A 107 -0.58 -1.53 0.84
N ALA A 108 0.54 -2.02 1.39
CA ALA A 108 1.03 -3.37 1.11
C ALA A 108 0.00 -4.45 1.48
N LEU A 109 -0.65 -4.32 2.65
CA LEU A 109 -1.69 -5.23 3.10
C LEU A 109 -2.93 -5.17 2.20
N TYR A 110 -3.34 -3.97 1.76
CA TYR A 110 -4.44 -3.82 0.83
C TYR A 110 -4.14 -4.44 -0.54
N LEU A 111 -2.95 -4.19 -1.10
CA LEU A 111 -2.53 -4.82 -2.37
C LEU A 111 -2.46 -6.34 -2.26
N PHE A 112 -2.00 -6.87 -1.12
CA PHE A 112 -1.99 -8.31 -0.86
C PHE A 112 -3.41 -8.89 -0.78
N LEU A 113 -4.36 -8.16 -0.17
CA LEU A 113 -5.77 -8.53 -0.18
C LEU A 113 -6.29 -8.62 -1.61
N ILE A 114 -6.01 -7.64 -2.48
CA ILE A 114 -6.41 -7.66 -3.88
C ILE A 114 -5.85 -8.90 -4.59
N HIS A 115 -4.55 -9.19 -4.42
CA HIS A 115 -3.94 -10.41 -4.96
C HIS A 115 -4.68 -11.68 -4.49
N GLY A 116 -5.01 -11.78 -3.20
CA GLY A 116 -5.76 -12.91 -2.65
C GLY A 116 -7.16 -13.07 -3.27
N LEU A 117 -7.84 -11.96 -3.58
CA LEU A 117 -9.13 -11.98 -4.29
C LEU A 117 -8.98 -12.44 -5.73
N VAL A 118 -7.91 -12.07 -6.42
CA VAL A 118 -7.61 -12.58 -7.77
C VAL A 118 -7.36 -14.08 -7.74
N VAL A 119 -6.59 -14.58 -6.76
CA VAL A 119 -6.36 -16.02 -6.58
C VAL A 119 -7.68 -16.75 -6.37
N LEU A 120 -8.54 -16.27 -5.48
CA LEU A 120 -9.86 -16.86 -5.23
C LEU A 120 -10.82 -16.76 -6.44
N ALA A 121 -10.74 -15.69 -7.22
CA ALA A 121 -11.54 -15.55 -8.43
C ALA A 121 -11.19 -16.61 -9.48
N ASN A 122 -9.90 -16.97 -9.58
CA ASN A 122 -9.40 -17.94 -10.54
C ASN A 122 -9.61 -19.41 -10.12
N THR A 123 -10.20 -19.68 -8.94
CA THR A 123 -10.65 -21.03 -8.56
C THR A 123 -12.07 -21.35 -9.03
N GLN A 124 -12.75 -20.40 -9.68
CA GLN A 124 -14.12 -20.52 -10.16
C GLN A 124 -14.15 -20.68 -11.69
N GLU A 125 -15.16 -21.38 -12.21
CA GLU A 125 -15.44 -21.52 -13.63
C GLU A 125 -16.85 -20.98 -13.96
N PRO A 126 -16.98 -19.86 -14.68
CA PRO A 126 -15.92 -18.95 -15.14
C PRO A 126 -15.28 -18.15 -13.98
N PRO A 127 -14.05 -17.61 -14.15
CA PRO A 127 -13.42 -16.77 -13.15
C PRO A 127 -14.27 -15.56 -12.80
N ARG A 128 -14.54 -15.36 -11.51
CA ARG A 128 -15.38 -14.28 -11.02
C ARG A 128 -14.88 -13.70 -9.71
N LEU A 129 -14.61 -12.40 -9.70
CA LEU A 129 -14.17 -11.69 -8.51
C LEU A 129 -15.37 -11.39 -7.61
N SER A 130 -15.22 -11.72 -6.31
CA SER A 130 -16.23 -11.39 -5.32
C SER A 130 -16.13 -9.91 -4.94
N GLU A 131 -17.16 -9.13 -5.28
CA GLU A 131 -17.17 -7.68 -5.04
C GLU A 131 -17.37 -7.31 -3.57
N THR A 132 -18.08 -8.14 -2.79
CA THR A 132 -18.32 -7.90 -1.37
C THR A 132 -17.03 -7.79 -0.54
N PRO A 133 -16.10 -8.77 -0.55
CA PRO A 133 -14.84 -8.64 0.18
C PRO A 133 -13.94 -7.54 -0.40
N LEU A 134 -13.99 -7.28 -1.71
CA LEU A 134 -13.30 -6.13 -2.31
C LEU A 134 -13.82 -4.81 -1.73
N PHE A 135 -15.14 -4.64 -1.69
CA PHE A 135 -15.79 -3.45 -1.15
C PHE A 135 -15.47 -3.27 0.33
N ILE A 136 -15.65 -4.31 1.14
CA ILE A 136 -15.32 -4.28 2.58
C ILE A 136 -13.85 -3.95 2.78
N GLY A 137 -12.95 -4.62 2.06
CA GLY A 137 -11.51 -4.37 2.14
C GLY A 137 -11.14 -2.94 1.77
N THR A 138 -11.78 -2.39 0.74
CA THR A 138 -11.59 -1.01 0.30
C THR A 138 -12.10 -0.02 1.34
N VAL A 139 -13.30 -0.24 1.90
CA VAL A 139 -13.84 0.60 2.98
C VAL A 139 -12.94 0.57 4.22
N VAL A 140 -12.45 -0.62 4.63
CA VAL A 140 -11.53 -0.76 5.77
C VAL A 140 -10.21 -0.04 5.50
N PHE A 141 -9.64 -0.20 4.30
CA PHE A 141 -8.42 0.51 3.91
C PHE A 141 -8.62 2.03 3.96
N LEU A 142 -9.68 2.54 3.33
CA LEU A 142 -9.98 3.97 3.30
C LEU A 142 -10.27 4.54 4.69
N ALA A 143 -11.06 3.85 5.52
CA ALA A 143 -11.29 4.24 6.90
C ALA A 143 -9.97 4.29 7.70
N GLY A 144 -9.10 3.31 7.50
CA GLY A 144 -7.75 3.31 8.06
C GLY A 144 -6.94 4.53 7.61
N VAL A 145 -6.97 4.87 6.32
CA VAL A 145 -6.28 6.05 5.78
C VAL A 145 -6.85 7.33 6.40
N VAL A 146 -8.17 7.47 6.53
CA VAL A 146 -8.81 8.62 7.19
C VAL A 146 -8.34 8.75 8.64
N VAL A 147 -8.33 7.66 9.41
CA VAL A 147 -7.82 7.64 10.78
C VAL A 147 -6.34 8.01 10.81
N TRP A 148 -5.53 7.48 9.89
CA TRP A 148 -4.11 7.81 9.78
C TRP A 148 -3.89 9.29 9.48
N VAL A 149 -4.63 9.87 8.53
CA VAL A 149 -4.58 11.30 8.17
C VAL A 149 -4.97 12.15 9.38
N TRP A 150 -6.08 11.81 10.04
CA TRP A 150 -6.53 12.53 11.22
C TRP A 150 -5.46 12.51 12.33
N ARG A 151 -4.87 11.34 12.63
CA ARG A 151 -3.78 11.23 13.62
C ARG A 151 -2.54 12.02 13.21
N PHE A 152 -2.18 12.00 11.93
CA PHE A 152 -1.07 12.77 11.38
C PHE A 152 -1.31 14.27 11.59
N VAL A 153 -2.45 14.78 11.12
CA VAL A 153 -2.82 16.19 11.21
C VAL A 153 -2.96 16.62 12.67
N ALA A 154 -3.62 15.82 13.51
CA ALA A 154 -3.79 16.10 14.93
C ALA A 154 -2.44 16.16 15.66
N TYR A 155 -1.48 15.30 15.32
CA TYR A 155 -0.13 15.35 15.89
C TYR A 155 0.56 16.67 15.56
N PHE A 156 0.59 17.05 14.28
CA PHE A 156 1.28 18.27 13.84
C PHE A 156 0.54 19.58 14.16
N ARG A 157 -0.73 19.51 14.60
CA ARG A 157 -1.50 20.68 15.07
C ARG A 157 -1.37 20.96 16.57
N ARG A 158 -0.78 20.06 17.37
CA ARG A 158 -0.71 20.19 18.86
C ARG A 158 0.32 21.21 19.37
N THR A 159 0.50 22.30 18.64
CA THR A 159 1.53 23.34 18.87
C THR A 159 0.90 24.69 18.59
#